data_AF-A0A955ITI2-F1
#
_entry.id   AF-A0A955ITI2-F1
#
_cell.length_a   1.000
_cell.length_b   1.000
_cell.length_c   1.000
_cell.angle_alpha   90.00
_cell.angle_beta   90.00
_cell.angle_gamma   90.00
#
_symmetry.space_group_name_H-M   'P 1'
#
loop_
_entity.id
_entity.type
_entity.pdbx_description
1 polymer ?
#
loop_
_entity_poly.entity_id
_entity_poly.type
_entity_poly.pdbx_seq_one_letter_code
_entity_poly.pdbx_strand_id
1 'polypeptide(L)'
;MTEQDPLLIRLDAIRADLVAQGRRVQTLVDRAFDAVFTADVALAEQVIASDDDVDDVDVQIERASVSLLQDSTEHTAALTERQLRSVLTIVKVNNELERIADAGVSIAQRADDVHRASTPLPETLRVMCN
;
A
#
# COMPACT_ATOMS: atom_id res chain seq x y z
N MET A 1 18.58 -5.79 32.47
CA MET A 1 17.83 -5.20 31.35
C MET A 1 18.48 -5.72 30.09
N THR A 2 17.82 -6.62 29.36
CA THR A 2 18.34 -7.10 28.08
C THR A 2 18.17 -5.97 27.09
N GLU A 3 19.27 -5.42 26.59
CA GLU A 3 19.28 -4.44 25.51
C GLU A 3 18.55 -5.08 24.31
N GLN A 4 17.47 -4.46 23.83
CA GLN A 4 16.71 -4.99 22.69
C GLN A 4 17.57 -4.89 21.44
N ASP A 5 17.60 -5.98 20.65
CA ASP A 5 18.37 -6.06 19.41
C ASP A 5 17.96 -4.91 18.45
N PRO A 6 18.89 -4.02 18.07
CA PRO A 6 18.59 -2.86 17.23
C PRO A 6 18.05 -3.26 15.85
N LEU A 7 18.41 -4.44 15.32
CA LEU A 7 17.88 -4.93 14.05
C LEU A 7 16.41 -5.34 14.18
N LEU A 8 16.02 -5.90 15.34
CA LEU A 8 14.64 -6.28 15.60
C LEU A 8 13.72 -5.06 15.71
N ILE A 9 14.18 -4.00 16.38
CA ILE A 9 13.43 -2.74 16.47
C ILE A 9 13.14 -2.18 15.08
N ARG A 10 14.13 -2.21 14.18
CA ARG A 10 13.97 -1.75 12.79
C ARG A 10 13.04 -2.63 11.97
N LEU A 11 13.13 -3.96 12.13
CA LEU A 11 12.20 -4.88 11.48
C LEU A 11 10.76 -4.60 11.91
N ASP A 12 10.52 -4.35 13.20
CA ASP A 12 9.20 -4.03 13.71
C ASP A 12 8.70 -2.66 13.23
N ALA A 13 9.58 -1.67 13.06
CA ALA A 13 9.26 -0.38 12.45
C ALA A 13 8.82 -0.54 10.99
N ILE A 14 9.59 -1.26 10.17
CA ILE A 14 9.27 -1.53 8.76
C ILE A 14 7.93 -2.28 8.64
N ARG A 15 7.66 -3.21 9.57
CA ARG A 15 6.36 -3.89 9.62
C ARG A 15 5.22 -2.92 9.95
N ALA A 16 5.41 -1.99 10.87
CA ALA A 16 4.41 -0.99 11.21
C ALA A 16 4.13 -0.06 10.01
N ASP A 17 5.17 0.32 9.25
CA ASP A 17 5.05 1.12 8.04
C ASP A 17 4.26 0.38 6.96
N LEU A 18 4.50 -0.92 6.75
CA LEU A 18 3.71 -1.75 5.84
C LEU A 18 2.22 -1.79 6.24
N VAL A 19 1.92 -1.91 7.54
CA VAL A 19 0.53 -1.88 8.03
C VAL A 19 -0.11 -0.50 7.78
N ALA A 20 0.65 0.58 7.95
CA ALA A 20 0.17 1.92 7.63
C ALA A 20 -0.08 2.06 6.12
N GLN A 21 0.79 1.52 5.27
CA GLN A 21 0.64 1.52 3.82
C GLN A 21 -0.62 0.77 3.39
N GLY A 22 -0.89 -0.40 3.99
CA GLY A 22 -2.12 -1.13 3.74
C GLY A 22 -3.39 -0.31 4.00
N ARG A 23 -3.39 0.53 5.04
CA ARG A 23 -4.51 1.44 5.32
C ARG A 23 -4.62 2.58 4.30
N ARG A 24 -3.49 3.10 3.80
CA ARG A 24 -3.49 4.12 2.75
C ARG A 24 -4.10 3.56 1.47
N VAL A 25 -3.62 2.39 1.04
CA VAL A 25 -4.10 1.69 -0.16
C VAL A 25 -5.58 1.34 -0.04
N GLN A 26 -6.03 0.84 1.13
CA GLN A 26 -7.45 0.60 1.37
C GLN A 26 -8.27 1.89 1.22
N THR A 27 -7.83 2.99 1.85
CA THR A 27 -8.52 4.29 1.75
C THR A 27 -8.56 4.80 0.31
N LEU A 28 -7.48 4.63 -0.46
CA LEU A 28 -7.40 5.00 -1.87
C LEU A 28 -8.46 4.24 -2.69
N VAL A 29 -8.54 2.92 -2.52
CA VAL A 29 -9.50 2.06 -3.21
C VAL A 29 -10.94 2.39 -2.84
N ASP A 30 -11.23 2.59 -1.55
CA ASP A 30 -12.57 2.96 -1.07
C ASP A 30 -13.03 4.28 -1.74
N ARG A 31 -12.15 5.29 -1.75
CA ARG A 31 -12.41 6.58 -2.39
C ARG A 31 -12.55 6.48 -3.91
N ALA A 32 -11.81 5.58 -4.56
CA ALA A 32 -11.94 5.33 -6.00
C ALA A 32 -13.34 4.81 -6.34
N PHE A 33 -13.86 3.87 -5.56
CA PHE A 33 -15.21 3.37 -5.74
C PHE A 33 -16.27 4.42 -5.41
N ASP A 34 -16.08 5.20 -4.35
CA ASP A 34 -16.98 6.32 -4.04
C ASP A 34 -17.06 7.30 -5.21
N ALA A 35 -15.93 7.71 -5.78
CA ALA A 35 -15.88 8.60 -6.95
C ALA A 35 -16.68 8.05 -8.13
N VAL A 36 -16.59 6.74 -8.39
CA VAL A 36 -17.34 6.06 -9.45
C VAL A 36 -18.84 6.00 -9.14
N PHE A 37 -19.23 5.66 -7.90
CA PHE A 37 -20.65 5.56 -7.52
C PHE A 37 -21.36 6.91 -7.48
N THR A 38 -20.65 7.99 -7.13
CA THR A 38 -21.21 9.34 -7.08
C THR A 38 -20.98 10.12 -8.36
N ALA A 39 -20.26 9.56 -9.34
CA ALA A 39 -19.80 10.24 -10.54
C ALA A 39 -19.06 11.56 -10.21
N ASP A 40 -18.26 11.55 -9.14
CA ASP A 40 -17.51 12.71 -8.66
C ASP A 40 -16.10 12.72 -9.26
N VAL A 41 -15.94 13.50 -10.32
CA VAL A 41 -14.67 13.66 -11.04
C VAL A 41 -13.60 14.32 -10.17
N ALA A 42 -13.99 15.25 -9.28
CA ALA A 42 -13.02 15.92 -8.42
C ALA A 42 -12.47 14.96 -7.35
N LEU A 43 -13.29 14.05 -6.83
CA LEU A 43 -12.82 12.98 -5.95
C LEU A 43 -11.89 12.01 -6.70
N ALA A 44 -12.23 11.65 -7.95
CA ALA A 44 -11.38 10.80 -8.77
C ALA A 44 -9.98 11.41 -9.00
N GLU A 45 -9.90 12.71 -9.33
CA GLU A 45 -8.63 13.43 -9.48
C GLU A 45 -7.80 13.42 -8.20
N GLN A 46 -8.44 13.58 -7.04
CA GLN A 46 -7.76 13.49 -5.74
C GLN A 46 -7.23 12.09 -5.45
N VAL A 47 -7.96 11.04 -5.83
CA VAL A 47 -7.50 9.65 -5.68
C VAL A 47 -6.27 9.41 -6.54
N ILE A 48 -6.30 9.82 -7.81
CA ILE A 48 -5.17 9.69 -8.73
C ILE A 48 -3.94 10.43 -8.17
N ALA A 49 -4.11 11.65 -7.65
CA ALA A 49 -3.02 12.41 -7.07
C ALA A 49 -2.48 11.82 -5.75
N SER A 50 -3.31 11.08 -5.00
CA SER A 50 -2.87 10.45 -3.74
C SER A 50 -2.03 9.19 -3.95
N ASP A 51 -1.93 8.69 -5.18
CA ASP A 51 -1.10 7.54 -5.53
C ASP A 51 0.40 7.85 -5.40
N ASP A 52 0.80 9.11 -5.65
CA ASP A 52 2.17 9.59 -5.43
C ASP A 52 2.65 9.31 -3.98
N ASP A 53 1.75 9.44 -2.98
CA ASP A 53 2.06 9.14 -1.58
C ASP A 53 2.26 7.62 -1.35
N VAL A 54 1.56 6.77 -2.10
CA VAL A 54 1.70 5.32 -2.03
C VAL A 54 3.06 4.93 -2.61
N ASP A 55 3.42 5.45 -3.78
CA ASP A 55 4.70 5.22 -4.45
C ASP A 55 5.89 5.64 -3.59
N ASP A 56 5.82 6.83 -3.00
CA ASP A 56 6.88 7.35 -2.14
C ASP A 56 7.12 6.44 -0.92
N VAL A 57 6.04 5.91 -0.33
CA VAL A 57 6.15 4.99 0.80
C VAL A 57 6.62 3.60 0.36
N ASP A 58 6.23 3.13 -0.82
CA ASP A 58 6.72 1.87 -1.37
C ASP A 58 8.26 1.87 -1.43
N VAL A 59 8.82 2.92 -2.04
CA VAL A 59 10.27 3.15 -2.13
C VAL A 59 10.92 3.26 -0.74
N GLN A 60 10.26 3.90 0.23
CA GLN A 60 10.78 4.01 1.60
C GLN A 60 10.88 2.64 2.29
N ILE A 61 9.85 1.81 2.18
CA ILE A 61 9.81 0.46 2.77
C ILE A 61 10.87 -0.43 2.10
N GLU A 62 11.03 -0.35 0.78
CA GLU A 62 12.06 -1.11 0.06
C GLU A 62 13.47 -0.69 0.53
N ARG A 63 13.76 0.62 0.56
CA ARG A 63 15.05 1.15 1.02
C ARG A 63 15.37 0.75 2.45
N ALA A 64 14.39 0.84 3.35
CA ALA A 64 14.55 0.44 4.74
C ALA A 64 14.83 -1.06 4.88
N SER A 65 14.16 -1.88 4.07
CA SER A 65 14.37 -3.34 4.00
C SER A 65 15.77 -3.69 3.50
N VAL A 66 16.23 -3.06 2.42
CA VAL A 66 17.60 -3.27 1.89
C VAL A 66 18.65 -2.83 2.90
N SER A 67 18.48 -1.66 3.52
CA SER A 67 19.39 -1.17 4.57
C SER A 67 19.45 -2.11 5.77
N LEU A 68 18.31 -2.66 6.21
CA LEU A 68 18.27 -3.65 7.29
C LEU A 68 19.03 -4.93 6.91
N LEU A 69 18.87 -5.42 5.67
CA LEU A 69 19.58 -6.59 5.19
C LEU A 69 21.08 -6.35 5.10
N GLN A 70 21.51 -5.20 4.59
CA GLN A 70 22.92 -4.81 4.54
C GLN A 70 23.53 -4.82 5.95
N ASP A 71 22.91 -4.13 6.91
CA ASP A 71 23.42 -4.05 8.28
C ASP A 71 23.48 -5.43 8.96
N SER A 72 22.57 -6.33 8.62
CA SER A 72 22.58 -7.72 9.12
C SER A 72 23.77 -8.56 8.64
N THR A 73 24.42 -8.16 7.53
CA THR A 73 25.64 -8.80 7.01
C THR A 73 26.93 -8.22 7.59
N GLU A 74 26.89 -6.98 8.08
CA GLU A 74 28.05 -6.24 8.56
C GLU A 74 28.25 -6.35 10.09
N HIS A 75 27.17 -6.59 10.86
CA HIS A 75 27.21 -6.62 12.32
C HIS A 75 27.43 -8.02 12.93
N THR A 76 27.91 -8.06 14.17
CA THR A 76 28.08 -9.29 14.97
C THR A 76 26.75 -9.99 15.28
N ALA A 77 25.62 -9.27 15.20
CA ALA A 77 24.27 -9.82 15.33
C ALA A 77 23.64 -10.00 13.95
N ALA A 78 23.50 -11.24 13.51
CA ALA A 78 22.84 -11.58 12.26
C ALA A 78 21.33 -11.80 12.50
N LEU A 79 20.52 -11.39 11.52
CA LEU A 79 19.11 -11.78 11.49
C LEU A 79 19.00 -13.31 11.40
N THR A 80 18.10 -13.89 12.19
CA THR A 80 17.70 -15.29 12.08
C THR A 80 17.00 -15.56 10.74
N GLU A 81 16.94 -16.82 10.31
CA GLU A 81 16.19 -17.22 9.12
C GLU A 81 14.73 -16.72 9.14
N ARG A 82 14.08 -16.77 10.30
CA ARG A 82 12.70 -16.28 10.48
C ARG A 82 12.59 -14.78 10.24
N GLN A 83 13.55 -14.00 10.72
CA GLN A 83 13.56 -12.55 10.52
C GLN A 83 13.85 -12.19 9.07
N LEU A 84 14.80 -12.87 8.43
CA LEU A 84 15.06 -12.72 6.99
C LEU A 84 13.82 -13.01 6.13
N ARG A 85 13.11 -14.11 6.44
CA ARG A 85 11.83 -14.42 5.78
C ARG A 85 10.78 -13.33 6.03
N SER A 86 10.77 -12.73 7.21
CA SER A 86 9.84 -11.63 7.53
C SER A 86 10.11 -10.40 6.66
N VAL A 87 11.38 -10.02 6.46
CA VAL A 87 11.75 -8.92 5.56
C VAL A 87 11.28 -9.22 4.13
N LEU A 88 11.52 -10.44 3.62
CA LEU A 88 11.07 -10.84 2.29
C LEU A 88 9.53 -10.79 2.15
N THR A 89 8.80 -11.23 3.18
CA THR A 89 7.35 -11.14 3.19
C THR A 89 6.89 -9.68 3.16
N ILE A 90 7.54 -8.79 3.90
CA ILE A 90 7.19 -7.36 3.89
C ILE A 90 7.33 -6.79 2.49
N VAL A 91 8.48 -6.95 1.84
CA VAL A 91 8.70 -6.45 0.47
C VAL A 91 7.65 -7.02 -0.49
N LYS A 92 7.39 -8.34 -0.45
CA LYS A 92 6.40 -8.95 -1.34
C LYS A 92 4.98 -8.42 -1.12
N VAL A 93 4.57 -8.22 0.13
CA VAL A 93 3.25 -7.67 0.43
C VAL A 93 3.17 -6.20 0.00
N ASN A 94 4.25 -5.44 0.17
CA ASN A 94 4.33 -4.04 -0.26
C ASN A 94 4.10 -3.91 -1.78
N ASN A 95 4.76 -4.76 -2.57
CA ASN A 95 4.55 -4.78 -4.02
C ASN A 95 3.09 -5.13 -4.39
N GLU A 96 2.43 -6.03 -3.66
CA GLU A 96 1.01 -6.31 -3.93
C GLU A 96 0.12 -5.13 -3.50
N LEU A 97 0.50 -4.34 -2.50
CA LEU A 97 -0.22 -3.14 -2.10
C LEU A 97 -0.13 -2.03 -3.17
N GLU A 98 1.04 -1.81 -3.78
CA GLU A 98 1.21 -0.88 -4.90
C GLU A 98 0.34 -1.29 -6.09
N ARG A 99 0.34 -2.58 -6.46
CA ARG A 99 -0.52 -3.08 -7.55
C ARG A 99 -2.01 -2.91 -7.28
N ILE A 100 -2.43 -2.96 -6.01
CA ILE A 100 -3.82 -2.68 -5.61
C ILE A 100 -4.11 -1.18 -5.74
N ALA A 101 -3.18 -0.30 -5.37
CA ALA A 101 -3.33 1.14 -5.54
C ALA A 101 -3.46 1.54 -7.02
N ASP A 102 -2.59 1.00 -7.89
CA ASP A 102 -2.66 1.10 -9.35
C ASP A 102 -4.05 0.72 -9.91
N ALA A 103 -4.61 -0.39 -9.40
CA ALA A 103 -5.95 -0.82 -9.78
C ALA A 103 -7.02 0.17 -9.28
N GLY A 104 -6.86 0.72 -8.07
CA GLY A 104 -7.69 1.80 -7.52
C GLY A 104 -7.66 3.06 -8.39
N VAL A 105 -6.48 3.51 -8.82
CA VAL A 105 -6.31 4.62 -9.76
C VAL A 105 -7.01 4.33 -11.08
N SER A 106 -6.84 3.11 -11.61
CA SER A 106 -7.52 2.67 -12.84
C SER A 106 -9.05 2.69 -12.72
N ILE A 107 -9.59 2.42 -11.52
CA ILE A 107 -11.02 2.53 -11.21
C ILE A 107 -11.45 4.00 -11.17
N ALA A 108 -10.71 4.85 -10.45
CA ALA A 108 -11.02 6.28 -10.34
C ALA A 108 -11.06 6.97 -11.71
N GLN A 109 -10.16 6.62 -12.63
CA GLN A 109 -10.15 7.12 -14.00
C GLN A 109 -11.42 6.78 -14.81
N ARG A 110 -12.25 5.82 -14.36
CA ARG A 110 -13.53 5.48 -15.00
C ARG A 110 -14.70 6.34 -14.50
N ALA A 111 -14.51 7.19 -13.49
CA ALA A 111 -15.59 8.01 -12.93
C ALA A 111 -16.24 8.93 -13.99
N ASP A 112 -15.44 9.53 -14.89
CA ASP A 112 -15.96 10.36 -15.99
C ASP A 112 -16.72 9.53 -17.04
N ASP A 113 -16.22 8.33 -17.38
CA ASP A 113 -16.91 7.42 -18.30
C ASP A 113 -18.30 7.05 -17.78
N VAL A 114 -18.40 6.74 -16.48
CA VAL A 114 -19.66 6.42 -15.80
C VAL A 114 -20.59 7.65 -15.74
N HIS A 115 -20.03 8.83 -15.42
CA HIS A 115 -20.78 10.09 -15.45
C HIS A 115 -21.46 10.30 -16.82
N ARG A 116 -20.75 10.00 -17.91
CA ARG A 116 -21.24 10.16 -19.29
C ARG A 116 -22.20 9.06 -19.73
N ALA A 117 -22.01 7.82 -19.28
CA ALA A 117 -22.75 6.65 -19.77
C ALA A 117 -24.25 6.65 -19.41
N SER A 118 -24.70 7.46 -18.44
CA SER A 118 -26.10 7.60 -17.99
C SER A 118 -26.82 6.28 -17.64
N THR A 119 -26.08 5.17 -17.58
CA THR A 119 -26.58 3.83 -17.29
C THR A 119 -26.28 3.56 -15.82
N PRO A 120 -27.29 3.21 -15.00
CA PRO A 120 -27.06 2.96 -13.59
C PRO A 120 -26.15 1.75 -13.41
N LEU A 121 -25.20 1.87 -12.48
CA LEU A 121 -24.34 0.76 -12.10
C LEU A 121 -25.16 -0.35 -11.43
N PRO A 122 -24.86 -1.64 -11.69
CA PRO A 122 -25.55 -2.74 -11.03
C PRO A 122 -25.38 -2.70 -9.50
N GLU A 123 -26.43 -3.00 -8.74
CA GLU A 123 -26.38 -3.06 -7.27
C GLU A 123 -25.34 -4.07 -6.76
N THR A 124 -25.11 -5.15 -7.51
CA THR A 124 -24.10 -6.17 -7.20
C THR A 124 -22.68 -5.61 -7.16
N LEU A 125 -22.39 -4.54 -7.92
CA LEU A 125 -21.07 -3.91 -7.90
C LEU A 125 -20.77 -3.33 -6.51
N ARG A 126 -21.75 -2.68 -5.87
CA ARG A 126 -21.58 -2.12 -4.52
C ARG A 126 -21.31 -3.19 -3.47
N VAL A 127 -21.83 -4.40 -3.64
CA VAL A 127 -21.57 -5.53 -2.73
C VAL A 127 -20.14 -6.04 -2.86
N MET A 128 -19.55 -6.01 -4.06
CA MET A 128 -18.18 -6.46 -4.30
C MET A 128 -17.12 -5.49 -3.75
N CYS A 129 -17.50 -4.23 -3.50
CA CYS A 129 -16.61 -3.15 -3.06
C CYS A 129 -16.59 -2.92 -1.53
N ASN A 130 -17.41 -3.66 -0.76
CA ASN A 130 -17.52 -3.55 0.70
C ASN A 130 -16.67 -4.59 1.44
#